data_AF-A0A1Q5FEX3-F1
#
_entry.id   AF-A0A1Q5FEX3-F1
#
_cell.length_a   1.000
_cell.length_b   1.000
_cell.length_c   1.000
_cell.angle_alpha   90.00
_cell.angle_beta   90.00
_cell.angle_gamma   90.00
#
_symmetry.space_group_name_H-M   'P 1'
#
loop_
_entity.id
_entity.type
_entity.pdbx_description
1 polymer ?
#
loop_
_entity_poly.entity_id
_entity_poly.type
_entity_poly.pdbx_seq_one_letter_code
_entity_poly.pdbx_strand_id
1 'polypeptide(L)'
;MDHAHRPVELTKATATYYVIVDDDGIISGKGVRPDWTPKRDVVDVQRASEHPVERELQRVDFTRACLSSLAPMKFLTVEAMSHGHAAWLVKDQFTLDRAFESLAEVFFADELAFDAAAFGDTTG
;
A
#
# COMPACT_ATOMS: atom_id res chain seq x y z
N MET A 1 -2.40 -48.12 -18.40
CA MET A 1 -1.89 -47.20 -17.37
C MET A 1 -3.10 -46.42 -16.88
N ASP A 2 -3.47 -46.64 -15.63
CA ASP A 2 -4.72 -46.14 -15.05
C ASP A 2 -4.43 -44.78 -14.39
N HIS A 3 -4.94 -43.69 -14.98
CA HIS A 3 -4.81 -42.36 -14.40
C HIS A 3 -5.83 -42.23 -13.28
N ALA A 4 -5.48 -42.70 -12.09
CA ALA A 4 -6.28 -42.49 -10.89
C ALA A 4 -6.44 -40.98 -10.65
N HIS A 5 -7.63 -40.45 -10.94
CA HIS A 5 -8.04 -39.11 -10.57
C HIS A 5 -8.04 -39.02 -9.04
N ARG A 6 -6.95 -38.51 -8.47
CA ARG A 6 -6.95 -38.09 -7.07
C ARG A 6 -7.72 -36.78 -6.96
N PRO A 7 -8.80 -36.71 -6.18
CA PRO A 7 -9.43 -35.43 -5.87
C PRO A 7 -8.41 -34.54 -5.17
N VAL A 8 -8.19 -33.35 -5.72
CA VAL A 8 -7.38 -32.30 -5.09
C VAL A 8 -8.34 -31.45 -4.27
N GLU A 9 -8.14 -31.41 -2.95
CA GLU A 9 -8.85 -30.45 -2.11
C GLU A 9 -8.28 -29.04 -2.36
N LEU A 10 -9.14 -28.15 -2.87
CA LEU A 10 -8.81 -26.75 -3.10
C LEU A 10 -9.47 -25.92 -1.99
N THR A 11 -8.71 -25.63 -0.94
CA THR A 11 -9.14 -24.74 0.15
C THR A 11 -8.58 -23.34 -0.07
N LYS A 12 -9.44 -22.31 -0.03
CA LYS A 12 -8.97 -20.92 0.03
C LYS A 12 -8.54 -20.62 1.45
N ALA A 13 -7.23 -20.56 1.67
CA ALA A 13 -6.63 -20.11 2.92
C ALA A 13 -5.96 -18.74 2.73
N THR A 14 -5.80 -18.00 3.83
CA THR A 14 -4.93 -16.82 3.83
C THR A 14 -3.48 -17.25 3.64
N ALA A 15 -2.72 -16.45 2.91
CA ALA A 15 -1.29 -16.60 2.75
C ALA A 15 -0.63 -15.23 2.68
N THR A 16 0.68 -15.21 2.86
CA THR A 16 1.50 -14.01 2.72
C THR A 16 1.63 -13.64 1.24
N TYR A 17 1.39 -12.36 0.93
CA TYR A 17 1.60 -11.76 -0.38
C TYR A 17 2.61 -10.61 -0.28
N TYR A 18 3.45 -10.51 -1.29
CA TYR A 18 4.36 -9.41 -1.54
C TYR A 18 3.75 -8.47 -2.56
N VAL A 19 3.74 -7.18 -2.25
CA VAL A 19 3.07 -6.17 -3.05
C VAL A 19 4.00 -4.98 -3.25
N ILE A 20 4.21 -4.58 -4.51
CA ILE A 20 4.87 -3.31 -4.84
C ILE A 20 3.79 -2.28 -5.14
N VAL A 21 3.92 -1.12 -4.50
CA VAL A 21 2.97 -0.02 -4.65
C VAL A 21 3.67 1.28 -5.01
N ASP A 22 2.95 2.13 -5.73
CA ASP A 22 3.34 3.50 -6.10
C ASP A 22 2.29 4.46 -5.54
N ASP A 23 2.67 5.21 -4.50
CA ASP A 23 1.77 6.16 -3.83
C ASP A 23 1.68 7.49 -4.57
N ASP A 24 2.69 7.82 -5.38
CA ASP A 24 2.83 9.09 -6.10
C ASP A 24 2.27 9.03 -7.53
N GLY A 25 1.86 7.84 -7.97
CA GLY A 25 1.28 7.63 -9.30
C GLY A 25 2.23 8.02 -10.43
N ILE A 26 3.55 7.94 -10.18
CA ILE A 26 4.61 8.26 -11.16
C ILE A 26 4.65 7.18 -12.23
N ILE A 27 4.57 5.90 -11.84
CA ILE A 27 4.60 4.76 -12.77
C ILE A 27 3.36 4.77 -13.67
N SER A 28 2.20 5.13 -13.12
CA SER A 28 0.95 5.22 -13.88
C SER A 28 0.78 6.55 -14.65
N GLY A 29 1.70 7.51 -14.46
CA GLY A 29 1.64 8.85 -15.04
C GLY A 29 0.47 9.69 -14.53
N LYS A 30 -0.21 9.27 -13.46
CA LYS A 30 -1.35 10.00 -12.89
C LYS A 30 -0.91 11.17 -12.02
N GLY A 31 0.23 11.04 -11.32
CA GLY A 31 0.78 12.07 -10.43
C GLY A 31 1.15 13.39 -11.11
N VAL A 32 1.25 13.40 -12.43
CA VAL A 32 1.62 14.58 -13.23
C VAL A 32 0.39 15.43 -13.61
N ARG A 33 -0.83 14.97 -13.31
CA ARG A 33 -2.06 15.70 -13.67
C ARG A 33 -2.42 16.73 -12.60
N PRO A 34 -2.81 17.96 -12.99
CA PRO A 34 -3.05 19.06 -12.05
C PRO A 34 -4.19 18.78 -11.05
N ASP A 35 -5.18 17.97 -11.41
CA ASP A 35 -6.32 17.63 -10.54
C ASP A 35 -6.19 16.24 -9.88
N TRP A 36 -4.98 15.67 -9.87
CA TRP A 36 -4.80 14.33 -9.33
C TRP A 36 -4.73 14.32 -7.81
N THR A 37 -5.68 13.62 -7.21
CA THR A 37 -5.61 13.22 -5.80
C THR A 37 -4.70 12.02 -5.63
N PRO A 38 -3.78 12.02 -4.64
CA PRO A 38 -2.94 10.87 -4.34
C PRO A 38 -3.73 9.58 -4.21
N LYS A 39 -3.35 8.58 -5.03
CA LYS A 39 -3.96 7.25 -5.05
C LYS A 39 -2.87 6.21 -5.19
N ARG A 40 -2.82 5.28 -4.25
CA ARG A 40 -1.93 4.12 -4.31
C ARG A 40 -2.25 3.25 -5.51
N ASP A 41 -1.29 3.13 -6.40
CA ASP A 41 -1.29 2.18 -7.49
C ASP A 41 -0.56 0.90 -7.07
N VAL A 42 -1.12 -0.24 -7.45
CA VAL A 42 -0.51 -1.55 -7.21
C VAL A 42 0.21 -1.95 -8.49
N VAL A 43 1.53 -2.09 -8.40
CA VAL A 43 2.41 -2.33 -9.54
C VAL A 43 2.61 -3.82 -9.76
N ASP A 44 2.87 -4.56 -8.68
CA ASP A 44 3.03 -6.01 -8.71
C ASP A 44 2.49 -6.65 -7.44
N VAL A 45 1.97 -7.87 -7.56
CA VAL A 45 1.47 -8.70 -6.46
C VAL A 45 1.89 -10.13 -6.72
N GLN A 46 2.57 -10.75 -5.76
CA GLN A 46 2.95 -12.15 -5.83
C GLN A 46 2.70 -12.84 -4.48
N ARG A 47 2.19 -14.08 -4.51
CA ARG A 47 2.13 -14.92 -3.31
C ARG A 47 3.55 -15.33 -2.91
N ALA A 48 3.88 -15.19 -1.63
CA ALA A 48 5.17 -15.62 -1.10
C ALA A 48 5.32 -17.15 -1.26
N SER A 49 6.50 -17.61 -1.70
CA SER A 49 6.78 -19.04 -1.79
C SER A 49 6.66 -19.72 -0.42
N GLU A 50 6.14 -20.95 -0.42
CA GLU A 50 6.08 -21.77 0.79
C GLU A 50 7.48 -22.25 1.20
N HIS A 51 8.42 -22.37 0.24
CA HIS A 51 9.79 -22.75 0.52
C HIS A 51 10.62 -21.57 1.05
N PRO A 52 11.33 -21.69 2.19
CA PRO A 52 11.98 -20.55 2.85
C PRO A 52 13.07 -19.89 2.00
N VAL A 53 13.84 -20.68 1.23
CA VAL A 53 14.91 -20.13 0.37
C VAL A 53 14.32 -19.36 -0.81
N GLU A 54 13.27 -19.88 -1.44
CA GLU A 54 12.62 -19.20 -2.56
C GLU A 54 11.90 -17.94 -2.10
N ARG A 55 11.30 -17.99 -0.91
CA ARG A 55 10.68 -16.84 -0.27
C ARG A 55 11.67 -15.71 -0.03
N GLU A 56 12.86 -16.02 0.47
CA GLU A 56 13.90 -15.02 0.69
C GLU A 56 14.42 -14.44 -0.63
N LEU A 57 14.62 -15.28 -1.65
CA LEU A 57 15.00 -14.81 -2.99
C LEU A 57 13.93 -13.87 -3.57
N GLN A 58 12.64 -14.24 -3.48
CA GLN A 58 11.53 -13.38 -3.89
C GLN A 58 11.55 -12.05 -3.14
N ARG A 59 11.76 -12.07 -1.82
CA ARG A 59 11.82 -10.86 -1.00
C ARG A 59 12.95 -9.93 -1.43
N VAL A 60 14.14 -10.48 -1.70
CA VAL A 60 15.30 -9.74 -2.20
C VAL A 60 14.99 -9.14 -3.57
N ASP A 61 14.37 -9.90 -4.46
CA ASP A 61 14.00 -9.43 -5.80
C ASP A 61 13.00 -8.26 -5.75
N PHE A 62 11.97 -8.35 -4.90
CA PHE A 62 10.99 -7.26 -4.67
C PHE A 62 11.65 -6.01 -4.09
N THR A 63 12.54 -6.20 -3.11
CA THR A 63 13.29 -5.10 -2.51
C THR A 63 14.17 -4.41 -3.55
N ARG A 64 14.89 -5.19 -4.37
CA ARG A 64 15.73 -4.66 -5.45
C ARG A 64 14.90 -3.95 -6.50
N ALA A 65 13.72 -4.44 -6.85
CA ALA A 65 12.80 -3.80 -7.79
C ALA A 65 12.37 -2.40 -7.31
N CYS A 66 12.12 -2.25 -6.00
CA CYS A 66 11.82 -0.94 -5.42
C CYS A 66 13.04 0.00 -5.46
N LEU A 67 14.22 -0.48 -5.04
CA LEU A 67 15.44 0.33 -4.99
C LEU A 67 15.97 0.75 -6.38
N SER A 68 15.67 -0.06 -7.40
CA SER A 68 16.14 0.18 -8.77
C SER A 68 15.20 1.08 -9.58
N SER A 69 14.03 1.41 -9.02
CA SER A 69 13.04 2.25 -9.68
C SER A 69 13.38 3.72 -9.52
N LEU A 70 13.08 4.51 -10.55
CA LEU A 70 13.13 5.97 -10.49
C LEU A 70 11.96 6.56 -9.71
N ALA A 71 10.87 5.79 -9.57
CA ALA A 71 9.73 6.16 -8.72
C ALA A 71 9.95 5.61 -7.30
N PRO A 72 9.52 6.34 -6.26
CA PRO A 72 9.65 5.93 -4.85
C PRO A 72 8.63 4.83 -4.49
N MET A 73 8.76 3.67 -5.12
CA MET A 73 7.89 2.52 -4.88
C MET A 73 8.15 1.93 -3.49
N LYS A 74 7.09 1.40 -2.89
CA LYS A 74 7.14 0.74 -1.58
C LYS A 74 6.89 -0.75 -1.73
N PHE A 75 7.67 -1.54 -1.01
CA PHE A 75 7.44 -2.98 -0.85
C PHE A 75 6.66 -3.23 0.44
N LEU A 76 5.48 -3.85 0.31
CA LEU A 76 4.58 -4.21 1.39
C LEU A 76 4.39 -5.73 1.47
N THR A 77 4.13 -6.22 2.68
CA THR A 77 3.76 -7.61 2.94
C THR A 77 2.37 -7.65 3.58
N VAL A 78 1.48 -8.48 3.07
CA VAL A 78 0.08 -8.55 3.50
C VAL A 78 -0.43 -9.99 3.51
N GLU A 79 -1.22 -10.36 4.52
CA GLU A 79 -1.96 -11.62 4.54
C GLU A 79 -3.26 -11.46 3.75
N ALA A 80 -3.45 -12.28 2.71
CA ALA A 80 -4.63 -12.22 1.86
C ALA A 80 -5.04 -13.61 1.35
N MET A 81 -6.25 -13.69 0.78
CA MET A 81 -6.79 -14.94 0.21
C MET A 81 -6.51 -15.08 -1.30
N SER A 82 -6.09 -14.00 -1.95
CA SER A 82 -5.83 -13.94 -3.38
C SER A 82 -5.04 -12.68 -3.72
N HIS A 83 -4.48 -12.64 -4.94
CA HIS A 83 -3.80 -11.46 -5.47
C HIS A 83 -4.71 -10.22 -5.50
N GLY A 84 -5.98 -10.40 -5.91
CA GLY A 84 -6.96 -9.32 -5.91
C GLY A 84 -7.31 -8.83 -4.50
N HIS A 85 -7.42 -9.74 -3.54
CA HIS A 85 -7.66 -9.39 -2.14
C HIS A 85 -6.47 -8.60 -1.56
N ALA A 86 -5.23 -9.04 -1.83
CA ALA A 86 -4.01 -8.32 -1.43
C ALA A 86 -3.96 -6.90 -2.03
N ALA A 87 -4.23 -6.77 -3.34
CA ALA A 87 -4.25 -5.49 -4.03
C ALA A 87 -5.33 -4.54 -3.49
N TRP A 88 -6.50 -5.08 -3.11
CA TRP A 88 -7.56 -4.29 -2.49
C TRP A 88 -7.17 -3.82 -1.09
N LEU A 89 -6.65 -4.72 -0.23
CA LEU A 89 -6.25 -4.39 1.15
C LEU A 89 -5.24 -3.24 1.21
N VAL A 90 -4.20 -3.28 0.37
CA VAL A 90 -3.17 -2.23 0.39
C VAL A 90 -3.70 -0.87 -0.07
N LYS A 91 -4.70 -0.85 -0.97
CA LYS A 91 -5.36 0.37 -1.45
C LYS A 91 -6.33 0.94 -0.42
N ASP A 92 -7.11 0.07 0.22
CA ASP A 92 -8.05 0.43 1.27
C ASP A 92 -7.29 1.04 2.46
N GLN A 93 -6.22 0.37 2.92
CA GLN A 93 -5.36 0.89 3.98
C GLN A 93 -4.80 2.28 3.66
N PHE A 94 -4.29 2.48 2.43
CA PHE A 94 -3.80 3.80 2.01
C PHE A 94 -4.88 4.88 2.07
N THR A 95 -6.10 4.54 1.66
CA THR A 95 -7.24 5.47 1.67
C THR A 95 -7.58 5.87 3.10
N LEU A 96 -7.56 4.92 4.04
CA LEU A 96 -7.78 5.16 5.45
C LEU A 96 -6.67 6.03 6.06
N ASP A 97 -5.40 5.70 5.79
CA ASP A 97 -4.24 6.46 6.29
C ASP A 97 -4.32 7.93 5.86
N ARG A 98 -4.65 8.17 4.58
CA ARG A 98 -4.83 9.55 4.05
C ARG A 98 -6.02 10.27 4.68
N ALA A 99 -7.11 9.56 4.97
CA ALA A 99 -8.25 10.14 5.66
C ALA A 99 -7.86 10.56 7.10
N PHE A 100 -7.09 9.73 7.80
CA PHE A 100 -6.59 10.07 9.14
C PHE A 100 -5.59 11.22 9.13
N GLU A 101 -4.65 11.25 8.18
CA GLU A 101 -3.73 12.39 7.99
C GLU A 101 -4.49 13.69 7.76
N SER A 102 -5.49 13.67 6.88
CA SER A 102 -6.33 14.85 6.61
C SER A 102 -7.10 15.31 7.84
N LEU A 103 -7.61 14.38 8.65
CA LEU A 103 -8.26 14.74 9.91
C LEU A 103 -7.27 15.38 10.90
N ALA A 104 -6.07 14.82 11.04
CA ALA A 104 -5.03 15.36 11.91
C ALA A 104 -4.64 16.79 11.50
N GLU A 105 -4.49 17.06 10.20
CA GLU A 105 -4.21 18.42 9.70
C GLU A 105 -5.29 19.42 10.11
N VAL A 106 -6.58 19.04 10.07
CA VAL A 106 -7.68 19.92 10.52
C VAL A 106 -7.59 20.19 12.02
N PHE A 107 -7.31 19.18 12.85
CA PHE A 107 -7.19 19.36 14.30
C PHE A 107 -6.04 20.32 14.66
N PHE A 108 -4.87 20.18 14.03
CA PHE A 108 -3.75 21.08 14.29
C PHE A 108 -3.94 22.48 13.71
N ALA A 109 -4.67 22.61 12.60
CA ALA A 109 -5.04 23.93 12.06
C ALA A 109 -5.98 24.69 13.02
N ASP A 110 -6.87 23.97 13.73
CA ASP A 110 -7.78 24.55 14.71
C ASP A 110 -7.04 24.99 15.99
N GLU A 111 -6.07 24.21 16.47
CA GLU A 111 -5.23 24.62 17.62
C GLU A 111 -4.41 25.90 17.32
N LEU A 112 -3.82 26.01 16.12
CA LEU A 112 -3.11 27.22 15.69
C LEU A 112 -4.04 28.43 15.51
N ALA A 113 -5.30 28.20 15.11
CA ALA A 113 -6.30 29.25 14.98
C ALA A 113 -6.77 29.76 16.37
N PHE A 114 -6.92 28.86 17.35
CA PHE A 114 -7.24 29.21 18.72
C PHE A 114 -6.12 30.01 19.41
N ASP A 115 -4.86 29.63 19.23
CA ASP A 115 -3.72 30.40 19.75
C ASP A 115 -3.64 31.80 19.12
N ALA A 116 -3.82 31.92 17.80
CA ALA A 116 -3.81 33.21 17.13
C ALA A 116 -4.96 34.14 17.59
N ALA A 117 -6.13 33.59 17.90
CA ALA A 117 -7.28 34.35 18.43
C ALA A 117 -7.09 34.76 19.91
N ALA A 118 -6.37 33.96 20.70
CA ALA A 118 -6.14 34.24 22.12
C ALA A 118 -5.11 35.37 22.37
N PHE A 119 -4.19 35.62 21.44
CA PHE A 119 -3.16 36.67 21.55
C PHE A 119 -3.45 37.95 20.72
N GLY A 120 -4.58 38.00 20.01
CA GLY A 120 -4.93 39.14 19.14
C GLY A 120 -5.58 40.34 19.83
N ASP A 121 -5.99 40.22 21.10
CA ASP A 121 -6.86 41.22 21.77
C ASP A 121 -6.23 41.91 23.00
N THR A 122 -4.91 41.84 23.18
CA THR A 122 -4.20 42.45 24.34
C THR A 122 -3.31 43.66 24.01
N THR A 123 -3.63 44.44 22.98
CA THR A 123 -3.05 45.79 22.82
C THR A 123 -4.14 46.81 22.52
N GLY A 124 -4.86 47.19 23.58
CA GLY A 124 -5.63 48.44 23.67
C GLY A 124 -4.97 49.39 24.66
#